data_AF-K1UQH5-F1
#
_entry.id   AF-K1UQH5-F1
#
_cell.length_a   1.000
_cell.length_b   1.000
_cell.length_c   1.000
_cell.angle_alpha   90.00
_cell.angle_beta   90.00
_cell.angle_gamma   90.00
#
_symmetry.space_group_name_H-M   'P 1'
#
loop_
_entity.id
_entity.type
_entity.pdbx_description
1 polymer ?
#
loop_
_entity_poly.entity_id
_entity_poly.type
_entity_poly.pdbx_seq_one_letter_code
_entity_poly.pdbx_strand_id
1 'polypeptide(L)'
;KIIKHFEAKAEKNRDKINRGKQWGLLLFVAIPLPGTGGWTGALMASLLEIPPKKAFPIIALGVLIAGLIMTTVTYGIGWIVSGS
;
A
#
# COMPACT_ATOMS: atom_id res chain seq x y z
N LYS A 1 13.28 -35.43 -6.89
CA LYS A 1 14.41 -34.47 -7.02
C LYS A 1 13.98 -33.13 -7.65
N ILE A 2 13.11 -33.11 -8.67
CA ILE A 2 12.67 -31.89 -9.36
C ILE A 2 11.93 -30.90 -8.44
N ILE A 3 11.07 -31.40 -7.56
CA ILE A 3 10.25 -30.59 -6.63
C ILE A 3 11.15 -29.73 -5.70
N LYS A 4 12.22 -30.31 -5.13
CA LYS A 4 13.18 -29.57 -4.28
C LYS A 4 13.89 -28.42 -5.00
N HIS A 5 14.11 -28.55 -6.32
CA HIS A 5 14.76 -27.49 -7.10
C HIS A 5 13.78 -26.34 -7.42
N PHE A 6 12.49 -26.66 -7.62
CA PHE A 6 11.44 -25.64 -7.74
C PHE A 6 11.15 -24.95 -6.40
N GLU A 7 11.16 -25.66 -5.28
CA GLU A 7 11.01 -25.08 -3.94
C GLU A 7 12.16 -24.13 -3.59
N ALA A 8 13.41 -24.53 -3.80
CA ALA A 8 14.57 -23.67 -3.51
C ALA A 8 14.61 -22.41 -4.39
N LYS A 9 14.16 -22.52 -5.65
CA LYS A 9 14.05 -21.38 -6.56
C LYS A 9 12.86 -20.48 -6.22
N ALA A 10 11.76 -21.05 -5.73
CA ALA A 10 10.62 -20.30 -5.22
C ALA A 10 10.98 -19.56 -3.92
N GLU A 11 11.76 -20.19 -3.03
CA GLU A 11 12.20 -19.58 -1.78
C GLU A 11 13.19 -18.43 -2.01
N LYS A 12 14.18 -18.61 -2.89
CA LYS A 12 15.15 -17.54 -3.21
C LYS A 12 14.52 -16.32 -3.90
N ASN A 13 13.39 -16.52 -4.59
CA ASN A 13 12.63 -15.43 -5.21
C ASN A 13 11.49 -14.90 -4.34
N ARG A 14 11.06 -15.64 -3.30
CA ARG A 14 9.97 -15.25 -2.38
C ARG A 14 10.25 -13.92 -1.70
N ASP A 15 11.49 -13.66 -1.27
CA ASP A 15 11.83 -12.40 -0.61
C ASP A 15 11.76 -11.19 -1.55
N LYS A 16 12.24 -11.35 -2.79
CA LYS A 16 12.13 -10.30 -3.81
C LYS A 16 10.67 -10.05 -4.18
N ILE A 17 9.89 -11.11 -4.34
CA ILE A 17 8.45 -11.03 -4.64
C ILE A 17 7.71 -10.38 -3.47
N ASN A 18 7.97 -10.78 -2.22
CA ASN A 18 7.32 -10.21 -1.03
C ASN A 18 7.65 -8.72 -0.87
N ARG A 19 8.90 -8.32 -1.06
CA ARG A 19 9.26 -6.90 -1.04
C ARG A 19 8.54 -6.15 -2.17
N GLY A 20 8.55 -6.66 -3.40
CA GLY A 20 7.83 -6.03 -4.52
C GLY A 20 6.33 -5.86 -4.25
N LYS A 21 5.68 -6.88 -3.68
CA LYS A 21 4.27 -6.85 -3.24
C LYS A 21 4.03 -5.76 -2.20
N GLN A 22 4.90 -5.62 -1.19
CA GLN A 22 4.79 -4.60 -0.15
C GLN A 22 4.99 -3.17 -0.69
N TRP A 23 5.96 -2.96 -1.57
CA TRP A 23 6.19 -1.67 -2.21
C TRP A 23 5.05 -1.25 -3.14
N GLY A 24 4.52 -2.19 -3.94
CA GLY A 24 3.37 -1.96 -4.80
C GLY A 24 2.10 -1.60 -4.00
N LEU A 25 1.87 -2.29 -2.88
CA LEU A 25 0.77 -1.97 -1.97
C LEU A 25 0.91 -0.58 -1.35
N LEU A 26 2.11 -0.21 -0.93
CA LEU A 26 2.38 1.10 -0.33
C LEU A 26 2.21 2.23 -1.35
N LEU A 27 2.72 2.08 -2.58
CA LEU A 27 2.50 3.03 -3.67
C LEU A 27 1.01 3.18 -4.02
N PHE A 28 0.27 2.07 -4.08
CA PHE A 28 -1.17 2.11 -4.38
C PHE A 28 -1.99 2.83 -3.31
N VAL A 29 -1.63 2.66 -2.03
CA VAL A 29 -2.30 3.34 -0.91
C VAL A 29 -1.82 4.78 -0.74
N ALA A 30 -0.56 5.09 -1.08
CA ALA A 30 0.02 6.41 -0.90
C ALA A 30 -0.46 7.43 -1.93
N ILE A 31 -0.90 7.00 -3.13
CA ILE A 31 -1.53 7.91 -4.08
C ILE A 31 -2.90 8.29 -3.50
N PRO A 32 -3.14 9.58 -3.19
CA PRO A 32 -4.40 10.02 -2.59
C PRO A 32 -5.45 10.17 -3.69
N LEU A 33 -5.83 9.06 -4.34
CA LEU A 33 -7.07 9.08 -5.11
C LEU A 33 -8.20 9.04 -4.09
N PRO A 34 -9.19 9.95 -4.15
CA PRO A 34 -10.37 9.86 -3.30
C PRO A 34 -11.04 8.50 -3.53
N GLY A 35 -10.82 7.55 -2.60
CA GLY A 35 -11.26 6.14 -2.74
C GLY A 35 -10.15 5.09 -2.65
N THR A 36 -8.87 5.41 -2.90
CA THR A 36 -7.72 4.51 -2.63
C THR A 36 -7.31 4.64 -1.16
N GLY A 37 -8.02 3.92 -0.30
CA GLY A 37 -7.82 3.94 1.14
C GLY A 37 -7.46 2.58 1.70
N GLY A 38 -7.61 2.43 3.01
CA GLY A 38 -7.24 1.20 3.69
C GLY A 38 -8.03 -0.03 3.26
N TRP A 39 -9.27 0.16 2.79
CA TRP A 39 -10.15 -0.91 2.29
C TRP A 39 -9.69 -1.46 0.93
N THR A 40 -9.28 -0.59 0.01
CA THR A 40 -8.68 -0.96 -1.29
C THR A 40 -7.25 -1.50 -1.11
N GLY A 41 -6.50 -0.98 -0.13
CA GLY A 41 -5.23 -1.55 0.31
C GLY A 41 -5.38 -2.96 0.91
N ALA A 42 -6.42 -3.21 1.71
CA ALA A 42 -6.68 -4.53 2.29
C ALA A 42 -7.06 -5.56 1.21
N LEU A 43 -7.83 -5.16 0.21
CA LEU A 43 -8.12 -5.98 -0.97
C LEU A 43 -6.84 -6.34 -1.75
N MET A 44 -5.96 -5.36 -2.00
CA MET A 44 -4.67 -5.63 -2.66
C MET A 44 -3.75 -6.49 -1.81
N ALA A 45 -3.72 -6.30 -0.50
CA ALA A 45 -2.97 -7.18 0.40
C ALA A 45 -3.46 -8.62 0.34
N SER A 46 -4.79 -8.83 0.28
CA SER A 46 -5.39 -10.15 0.13
C SER A 46 -5.07 -10.78 -1.23
N LEU A 47 -5.09 -9.99 -2.32
CA LEU A 47 -4.77 -10.46 -3.66
C LEU A 47 -3.29 -10.82 -3.82
N LEU A 48 -2.42 -10.08 -3.13
CA LEU A 48 -0.98 -10.33 -3.11
C LEU A 48 -0.58 -11.37 -2.06
N GLU A 49 -1.53 -12.00 -1.35
CA GLU A 49 -1.29 -12.95 -0.25
C GLU A 49 -0.33 -12.41 0.82
N ILE A 50 -0.37 -11.09 1.06
CA ILE A 50 0.41 -10.47 2.13
C ILE A 50 -0.31 -10.80 3.44
N PRO A 51 0.38 -11.37 4.43
CA PRO A 51 -0.24 -11.68 5.71
C PRO A 51 -0.79 -10.39 6.35
N PRO A 52 -2.05 -10.39 6.84
CA PRO A 52 -2.71 -9.18 7.35
C PRO A 52 -1.92 -8.53 8.49
N LYS A 53 -1.22 -9.34 9.30
CA LYS A 53 -0.31 -8.86 10.35
C LYS A 53 0.79 -7.91 9.84
N LYS A 54 1.25 -8.09 8.60
CA LYS A 54 2.25 -7.21 7.95
C LYS A 54 1.58 -6.11 7.11
N ALA A 55 0.46 -6.41 6.46
CA ALA A 55 -0.24 -5.44 5.63
C ALA A 55 -0.90 -4.31 6.44
N PHE A 56 -1.48 -4.63 7.60
CA PHE A 56 -2.21 -3.67 8.43
C PHE A 56 -1.39 -2.43 8.82
N PRO A 57 -0.16 -2.54 9.38
CA PRO A 57 0.64 -1.37 9.70
C PRO A 57 1.09 -0.58 8.45
N ILE A 58 1.37 -1.27 7.33
CA ILE A 58 1.75 -0.63 6.05
C ILE A 58 0.61 0.22 5.51
N ILE A 59 -0.60 -0.34 5.51
CA ILE A 59 -1.82 0.32 5.03
C ILE A 59 -2.18 1.49 5.96
N ALA A 60 -2.15 1.29 7.27
CA ALA A 60 -2.46 2.34 8.25
C ALA A 60 -1.52 3.54 8.10
N LEU A 61 -0.21 3.30 7.92
CA LEU A 61 0.76 4.36 7.70
C LEU A 61 0.49 5.12 6.40
N GLY A 62 0.22 4.40 5.31
CA GLY A 62 -0.10 5.00 4.01
C GLY A 62 -1.36 5.87 4.06
N VAL A 63 -2.41 5.40 4.73
CA VAL A 63 -3.67 6.15 4.91
C VAL A 63 -3.48 7.39 5.77
N LEU A 64 -2.69 7.32 6.84
CA LEU A 64 -2.39 8.48 7.67
C LEU A 64 -1.65 9.57 6.88
N ILE A 65 -0.66 9.19 6.07
CA ILE A 65 0.08 10.11 5.20
C ILE A 65 -0.83 10.69 4.12
N ALA A 66 -1.61 9.85 3.44
CA ALA A 66 -2.55 10.29 2.42
C ALA A 66 -3.60 11.27 2.99
N GLY A 67 -4.11 10.99 4.19
CA GLY A 67 -5.03 11.86 4.92
C GLY A 67 -4.41 13.20 5.32
N LEU A 68 -3.16 13.22 5.81
CA LEU A 68 -2.42 14.45 6.12
C LEU A 68 -2.19 15.31 4.87
N ILE A 69 -1.78 14.69 3.76
CA ILE A 69 -1.60 15.38 2.47
C ILE A 69 -2.93 15.95 2.01
N MET A 70 -4.00 15.12 1.97
CA MET A 70 -5.33 15.59 1.55
C MET A 70 -5.86 16.71 2.44
N THR A 71 -5.70 16.61 3.76
CA THR A 71 -6.13 17.67 4.69
C THR A 71 -5.37 18.95 4.41
N THR A 72 -4.05 18.90 4.26
CA THR A 72 -3.23 20.08 3.96
C THR A 72 -3.60 20.70 2.62
N VAL A 73 -3.84 19.87 1.60
CA VAL A 73 -4.27 20.30 0.27
C VAL A 73 -5.66 20.93 0.30
N THR A 74 -6.64 20.28 0.93
CA THR A 74 -8.02 20.77 1.00
C THR A 74 -8.14 22.03 1.84
N TYR A 75 -7.48 22.14 3.00
CA TYR A 75 -7.51 23.35 3.80
C TYR A 75 -6.64 24.47 3.20
N GLY A 76 -5.50 24.13 2.57
CA GLY A 76 -4.65 25.10 1.88
C GLY A 76 -5.31 25.67 0.62
N ILE A 77 -5.89 24.81 -0.22
CA ILE A 77 -6.68 25.22 -1.38
C ILE A 77 -7.99 25.87 -0.92
N GLY A 78 -8.64 25.35 0.11
CA GLY A 78 -9.87 25.92 0.66
C GLY A 78 -9.67 27.34 1.19
N TRP A 79 -8.52 27.63 1.82
CA TRP A 79 -8.14 28.98 2.22
C TRP A 79 -7.90 29.90 1.01
N ILE A 80 -7.25 29.39 -0.05
CA ILE A 80 -7.04 30.14 -1.30
C ILE A 80 -8.37 30.41 -2.03
N VAL A 81 -9.28 29.43 -2.07
CA VAL A 81 -10.56 29.50 -2.80
C VAL A 81 -11.61 30.30 -2.04
N SER A 82 -11.65 30.20 -0.72
CA SER A 82 -12.59 30.95 0.13
C SER A 82 -12.11 32.37 0.46
N GLY A 83 -10.90 32.74 0.02
CA GLY A 83 -10.27 34.05 0.24
C GLY A 83 -10.53 35.10 -0.84
N SER A 84 -11.53 34.89 -1.71
CA SER A 84 -12.10 35.92 -2.61
C SER A 84 -13.61 35.95 -2.46
#